data_AF-A0A2M6ZPS7-F1
#
_entry.id   AF-A0A2M6ZPS7-F1
#
_cell.length_a   1.000
_cell.length_b   1.000
_cell.length_c   1.000
_cell.angle_alpha   90.00
_cell.angle_beta   90.00
_cell.angle_gamma   90.00
#
_symmetry.space_group_name_H-M   'P 1'
#
loop_
_entity.id
_entity.type
_entity.pdbx_description
1 polymer ?
#
loop_
_entity_poly.entity_id
_entity_poly.type
_entity_poly.pdbx_seq_one_letter_code
_entity_poly.pdbx_strand_id
1 'polypeptide(L)'
;MKEFEEVIREKGLPRVGQTVRSKDYGTLWRVMEKRELWQTIADDPETKEPRMIPAIYLSYWRIQEGGPPGVGKMMGFTYTLYDNTFALHWDIVP
;
A
#
# COMPACT_ATOMS: atom_id res chain seq x y z
N MET A 1 1.59 -3.11 -17.49
CA MET A 1 0.18 -3.29 -17.04
C MET A 1 -0.01 -4.62 -16.31
N LYS A 2 0.27 -5.78 -16.92
CA LYS A 2 0.13 -7.10 -16.24
C LYS A 2 0.90 -7.21 -14.92
N GLU A 3 2.10 -6.63 -14.85
CA GLU A 3 2.99 -6.68 -13.69
C GLU A 3 2.41 -5.96 -12.46
N PHE A 4 1.78 -4.80 -12.65
CA PHE A 4 1.12 -4.07 -11.57
C PHE A 4 -0.14 -4.76 -11.09
N GLU A 5 -0.93 -5.32 -12.03
CA GLU A 5 -2.10 -6.13 -11.70
C GLU A 5 -1.74 -7.36 -10.88
N GLU A 6 -0.59 -7.98 -11.19
CA GLU A 6 -0.05 -9.10 -10.41
C GLU A 6 0.26 -8.68 -8.97
N VAL A 7 0.94 -7.54 -8.75
CA VAL A 7 1.16 -7.00 -7.40
C VAL A 7 -0.16 -6.80 -6.66
N ILE A 8 -1.16 -6.18 -7.31
CA ILE A 8 -2.47 -5.93 -6.70
C ILE A 8 -3.14 -7.24 -6.27
N ARG A 9 -3.12 -8.25 -7.16
CA ARG A 9 -3.77 -9.55 -6.93
C ARG A 9 -3.05 -10.35 -5.85
N GLU A 10 -1.74 -10.57 -6.00
CA GLU A 10 -0.95 -11.41 -5.10
C GLU A 10 -0.83 -10.80 -3.70
N LYS A 11 -0.81 -9.46 -3.58
CA LYS A 11 -0.77 -8.79 -2.28
C LYS A 11 -2.14 -8.53 -1.68
N GLY A 12 -3.23 -8.81 -2.40
CA GLY A 12 -4.59 -8.62 -1.92
C GLY A 12 -4.90 -7.15 -1.59
N LEU A 13 -4.42 -6.23 -2.42
CA LEU A 13 -4.50 -4.79 -2.13
C LEU A 13 -5.95 -4.28 -2.21
N PRO A 14 -6.38 -3.40 -1.29
CA PRO A 14 -7.72 -2.83 -1.31
C PRO A 14 -7.93 -1.86 -2.48
N ARG A 15 -9.19 -1.53 -2.73
CA ARG A 15 -9.60 -0.47 -3.65
C ARG A 15 -9.56 0.89 -2.97
N VAL A 16 -9.38 1.93 -3.78
CA VAL A 16 -9.54 3.33 -3.33
C VAL A 16 -10.95 3.49 -2.78
N GLY A 17 -11.06 4.20 -1.66
CA GLY A 17 -12.32 4.37 -0.96
C GLY A 17 -12.79 3.12 -0.21
N GLN A 18 -11.93 2.16 0.14
CA GLN A 18 -12.26 1.19 1.18
C GLN A 18 -11.75 1.65 2.54
N THR A 19 -12.45 1.24 3.58
CA THR A 19 -12.01 1.42 4.97
C THR A 19 -11.26 0.18 5.41
N VAL A 20 -10.13 0.36 6.07
CA VAL A 20 -9.25 -0.70 6.53
C VAL A 20 -8.88 -0.47 7.99
N ARG A 21 -8.64 -1.55 8.72
CA ARG A 21 -8.26 -1.53 10.13
C ARG A 21 -6.84 -2.03 10.28
N SER A 22 -6.00 -1.27 10.96
CA SER A 22 -4.66 -1.73 11.33
C SER A 22 -4.79 -2.80 12.40
N LYS A 23 -4.17 -3.96 12.18
CA LYS A 23 -4.11 -5.06 13.16
C LYS A 23 -3.23 -4.69 14.35
N ASP A 24 -2.14 -4.00 14.09
CA ASP A 24 -1.15 -3.62 15.10
C ASP A 24 -1.72 -2.59 16.11
N TYR A 25 -2.58 -1.67 15.66
CA TYR A 25 -3.04 -0.54 16.48
C TYR A 25 -4.57 -0.44 16.62
N GLY A 26 -5.35 -1.28 15.95
CA GLY A 26 -6.82 -1.23 15.95
C GLY A 26 -7.43 0.01 15.27
N THR A 27 -6.60 0.91 14.72
CA THR A 27 -7.05 2.17 14.12
C THR A 27 -7.67 1.99 12.73
N LEU A 28 -8.66 2.84 12.40
CA LEU A 28 -9.34 2.83 11.11
C LEU A 28 -8.75 3.86 10.13
N TRP A 29 -8.65 3.47 8.87
CA TRP A 29 -8.05 4.27 7.81
C TRP A 29 -8.84 4.12 6.51
N ARG A 30 -8.98 5.21 5.77
CA ARG A 30 -9.56 5.24 4.43
C ARG A 30 -8.45 5.17 3.40
N VAL A 31 -8.55 4.26 2.43
CA VAL A 31 -7.64 4.23 1.27
C VAL A 31 -7.96 5.41 0.37
N MET A 32 -7.01 6.31 0.16
CA MET A 32 -7.22 7.57 -0.56
C MET A 32 -6.68 7.51 -1.99
N GLU A 33 -5.53 6.90 -2.18
CA GLU A 33 -4.88 6.78 -3.48
C GLU A 33 -4.34 5.36 -3.65
N LYS A 34 -4.34 4.91 -4.90
CA LYS A 34 -3.61 3.73 -5.34
C LYS A 34 -2.89 4.08 -6.65
N ARG A 35 -1.56 4.05 -6.63
CA ARG A 35 -0.74 4.45 -7.78
C ARG A 35 0.32 3.41 -8.09
N GLU A 36 0.53 3.17 -9.38
CA GLU A 36 1.60 2.34 -9.91
C GLU A 36 2.93 3.10 -9.89
N LEU A 37 4.01 2.44 -9.49
CA LEU A 37 5.36 3.02 -9.50
C LEU A 37 6.41 1.95 -9.77
N TRP A 38 7.52 2.37 -10.37
CA TRP A 38 8.72 1.56 -10.52
C TRP A 38 9.66 1.85 -9.37
N GLN A 39 10.04 0.82 -8.61
CA GLN A 39 10.98 0.96 -7.50
C GLN A 39 12.33 0.41 -7.89
N THR A 40 13.38 1.20 -7.68
CA THR A 40 14.76 0.74 -7.82
C THR A 40 15.10 -0.16 -6.64
N ILE A 41 15.57 -1.36 -6.92
CA ILE A 41 16.16 -2.26 -5.92
C ILE A 41 17.68 -2.28 -6.08
N ALA A 42 18.38 -2.81 -5.07
CA ALA A 42 19.83 -2.95 -5.12
C ALA A 42 20.26 -3.67 -6.41
N ASP A 43 21.32 -3.14 -7.02
CA ASP A 43 21.86 -3.67 -8.27
C ASP A 43 22.26 -5.13 -8.10
N ASP A 44 22.15 -5.89 -9.18
CA ASP A 44 22.67 -7.25 -9.18
C ASP A 44 24.21 -7.22 -9.02
N PRO A 45 24.79 -7.98 -8.08
CA PRO A 45 26.23 -8.00 -7.88
C PRO A 45 27.03 -8.44 -9.12
N GLU A 46 26.42 -9.25 -10.00
CA GLU A 46 26.99 -9.84 -11.19
C GLU A 46 26.85 -8.93 -12.41
N THR A 47 25.67 -8.34 -12.65
CA THR A 47 25.43 -7.50 -13.84
C THR A 47 25.63 -6.00 -13.61
N LYS A 48 25.59 -5.53 -12.35
CA LYS A 48 25.62 -4.10 -11.96
C LYS A 48 24.55 -3.25 -12.63
N GLU A 49 23.50 -3.86 -13.18
CA GLU A 49 22.43 -3.13 -13.84
C GLU A 49 21.36 -2.72 -12.80
N PRO A 50 20.86 -1.46 -12.87
CA PRO A 50 19.75 -1.02 -12.05
C PRO A 50 18.52 -1.88 -12.33
N ARG A 51 18.04 -2.59 -11.31
CA ARG A 51 16.81 -3.36 -11.41
C ARG A 51 15.65 -2.51 -10.92
N MET A 52 14.68 -2.29 -11.80
CA MET A 52 13.41 -1.68 -11.45
C MET A 52 12.34 -2.77 -11.35
N ILE A 53 11.55 -2.73 -10.30
CA ILE A 53 10.44 -3.67 -10.09
C ILE A 53 9.11 -2.93 -9.98
N PRO A 54 8.01 -3.55 -10.43
CA PRO A 54 6.67 -2.99 -10.28
C PRO A 54 6.29 -2.92 -8.80
N ALA A 55 5.70 -1.81 -8.41
CA ALA A 55 5.17 -1.61 -7.07
C ALA A 55 3.87 -0.79 -7.09
N ILE A 56 3.08 -0.93 -6.03
CA ILE A 56 1.85 -0.19 -5.81
C ILE A 56 1.98 0.61 -4.52
N TYR A 57 1.82 1.93 -4.64
CA TYR A 57 1.69 2.81 -3.50
C TYR A 57 0.23 2.97 -3.11
N LEU A 58 -0.06 2.82 -1.82
CA LEU A 58 -1.33 3.13 -1.20
C LEU A 58 -1.15 4.28 -0.22
N SER A 59 -1.98 5.31 -0.33
CA SER A 59 -2.10 6.33 0.70
C SER A 59 -3.37 6.14 1.53
N TYR A 60 -3.26 6.47 2.80
CA TYR A 60 -4.28 6.22 3.81
C TYR A 60 -4.54 7.48 4.62
N TRP A 61 -5.81 7.79 4.84
CA TRP A 61 -6.25 8.85 5.73
C TRP A 61 -6.81 8.26 7.01
N ARG A 62 -6.31 8.67 8.18
CA ARG A 62 -6.81 8.16 9.46
C ARG A 62 -8.24 8.64 9.69
N ILE A 63 -9.14 7.71 9.98
CA ILE A 63 -10.50 8.01 10.41
C ILE A 63 -10.45 8.27 11.92
N GLN A 64 -10.86 9.47 12.33
CA GLN A 64 -10.98 9.86 13.73
C GLN A 64 -12.40 10.36 13.98
N GLU A 65 -13.04 9.85 15.03
CA GLU A 65 -14.34 10.35 15.45
C GLU A 65 -14.19 11.74 16.09
N GLY A 66 -15.05 12.69 15.71
CA GLY A 66 -15.12 14.02 16.31
C GLY A 66 -13.98 14.99 15.94
N GLY A 67 -13.11 14.64 15.00
CA GLY A 67 -12.04 15.53 14.52
C GLY A 67 -12.56 16.63 13.57
N PRO A 68 -11.92 17.81 13.53
CA PRO A 68 -12.30 18.87 12.60
C PRO A 68 -12.06 18.44 11.14
N PRO A 69 -12.95 18.82 10.20
CA PRO A 69 -12.78 18.52 8.78
C PRO A 69 -11.42 19.01 8.25
N GLY A 70 -10.75 18.19 7.43
CA GLY A 70 -9.46 18.55 6.80
C GLY A 70 -8.23 18.39 7.71
N VAL A 71 -8.40 17.95 8.96
CA VAL A 71 -7.29 17.61 9.87
C VAL A 71 -7.24 16.11 10.07
N GLY A 72 -6.10 15.49 9.76
CA GLY A 72 -5.93 14.06 9.94
C GLY A 72 -4.54 13.57 9.57
N LYS A 73 -4.19 12.41 10.10
CA LYS A 73 -2.91 11.77 9.81
C LYS A 73 -3.00 11.05 8.46
N MET A 74 -2.08 11.40 7.56
CA MET A 74 -1.82 10.65 6.34
C MET A 74 -0.70 9.64 6.55
N MET A 75 -0.77 8.53 5.83
CA MET A 75 0.26 7.49 5.80
C MET A 75 0.34 6.89 4.40
N GLY A 76 1.51 6.39 4.03
CA GLY A 76 1.73 5.73 2.75
C GLY A 76 2.51 4.43 2.92
N PHE A 77 2.13 3.40 2.16
CA PHE A 77 2.88 2.16 2.05
C PHE A 77 3.06 1.78 0.58
N THR A 78 4.21 1.23 0.27
CA THR A 78 4.53 0.67 -1.04
C THR A 78 4.55 -0.84 -0.92
N TYR A 79 3.96 -1.52 -1.89
CA TYR A 79 3.93 -2.97 -1.97
C TYR A 79 4.56 -3.42 -3.30
N THR A 80 5.55 -4.29 -3.21
CA THR A 80 6.18 -5.01 -4.33
C THR A 80 5.76 -6.48 -4.29
N LEU A 81 6.18 -7.30 -5.26
CA LEU A 81 5.99 -8.76 -5.18
C LEU A 81 6.82 -9.44 -4.08
N TYR A 82 7.86 -8.79 -3.57
CA TYR A 82 8.75 -9.35 -2.55
C TYR A 82 8.28 -9.08 -1.12
N ASP A 83 7.38 -8.11 -0.93
CA ASP A 83 6.85 -7.75 0.38
C ASP A 83 5.83 -8.76 0.90
N ASN A 84 5.53 -8.68 2.21
CA ASN A 84 4.39 -9.37 2.79
C ASN A 84 3.06 -8.89 2.18
N THR A 85 2.00 -9.67 2.36
CA THR A 85 0.67 -9.33 1.84
C THR A 85 0.01 -8.23 2.69
N PHE A 86 -0.95 -7.52 2.08
CA PHE A 86 -1.75 -6.50 2.76
C PHE A 86 -2.43 -7.06 4.03
N ALA A 87 -2.95 -8.29 3.93
CA ALA A 87 -3.67 -8.96 4.99
C ALA A 87 -2.84 -9.23 6.26
N LEU A 88 -1.50 -9.15 6.19
CA LEU A 88 -0.66 -9.33 7.37
C LEU A 88 -0.88 -8.21 8.40
N HIS A 89 -1.02 -6.95 7.95
CA HIS A 89 -1.13 -5.78 8.82
C HIS A 89 -2.53 -5.15 8.84
N TRP A 90 -3.39 -5.53 7.90
CA TRP A 90 -4.65 -4.85 7.67
C TRP A 90 -5.82 -5.81 7.51
N ASP A 91 -6.99 -5.40 7.98
CA ASP A 91 -8.27 -5.99 7.63
C ASP A 91 -9.09 -4.98 6.81
N ILE A 92 -9.75 -5.45 5.75
CA ILE A 92 -10.75 -4.65 5.04
C ILE A 92 -12.03 -4.66 5.87
N VAL A 93 -12.54 -3.48 6.20
CA VAL A 93 -13.81 -3.33 6.92
C VAL A 93 -14.95 -3.35 5.91
N PRO A 94 -15.99 -4.18 6.11
CA PRO A 94 -17.19 -4.23 5.27
C PRO A 94 -17.95 -2.90 5.21
#